data_AF-A0A1G8CCF7-F1
#
_entry.id   AF-A0A1G8CCF7-F1
#
_cell.length_a   1.000
_cell.length_b   1.000
_cell.length_c   1.000
_cell.angle_alpha   90.00
_cell.angle_beta   90.00
_cell.angle_gamma   90.00
#
_symmetry.space_group_name_H-M   'P 1'
#
loop_
_entity.id
_entity.type
_entity.pdbx_description
1 polymer ?
#
loop_
_entity_poly.entity_id
_entity_poly.type
_entity_poly.pdbx_seq_one_letter_code
_entity_poly.pdbx_strand_id
1 'polypeptide(L)'
;MFGLSKRKELEEKRQELEELRKRLDDLTKLVRSQQQALDKLQRTVRMQESVISLSRMKINKRMGLISSDVKENTMRIIMLDKTVGNMHVDGEKIEQIRETMVRLSKKKNKDQVRKKIDRVPVKEMWPDMPIRISKSFDIVGIKCIGDLLKYSRHDLMKLQRVGVLSVRQIEVFVYSLGLELKREEV
;
A
#
# COMPACT_ATOMS: atom_id res chain seq x y z
N MET A 1 -87.99 -9.70 34.39
CA MET A 1 -86.63 -10.29 34.51
C MET A 1 -85.69 -10.04 33.31
N PHE A 2 -86.18 -9.70 32.10
CA PHE A 2 -85.34 -9.58 30.89
C PHE A 2 -84.35 -8.39 30.84
N GLY A 3 -84.57 -7.32 31.61
CA GLY A 3 -83.73 -6.10 31.57
C GLY A 3 -82.38 -6.21 32.30
N LEU A 4 -82.28 -7.09 33.31
CA LEU A 4 -81.05 -7.24 34.10
C LEU A 4 -79.97 -8.03 33.35
N SER A 5 -80.37 -9.04 32.55
CA SER A 5 -79.44 -9.85 31.76
C SER A 5 -78.74 -9.05 30.67
N LYS A 6 -79.48 -8.18 29.95
CA LYS A 6 -78.90 -7.31 28.92
C LYS A 6 -77.93 -6.26 29.49
N ARG A 7 -78.17 -5.78 30.72
CA ARG A 7 -77.27 -4.83 31.38
C ARG A 7 -75.94 -5.48 31.77
N LYS A 8 -75.99 -6.73 32.27
CA LYS A 8 -74.78 -7.48 32.62
C LYS A 8 -73.92 -7.78 31.40
N GLU A 9 -74.55 -8.22 30.31
CA GLU A 9 -73.86 -8.48 29.04
C GLU A 9 -73.23 -7.20 28.44
N LEU A 10 -73.91 -6.06 28.58
CA LEU A 10 -73.41 -4.77 28.11
C LEU A 10 -72.22 -4.27 28.96
N GLU A 11 -72.20 -4.57 30.25
CA GLU A 11 -71.09 -4.25 31.14
C GLU A 11 -69.86 -5.11 30.87
N GLU A 12 -70.04 -6.42 30.63
CA GLU A 12 -68.97 -7.33 30.20
C GLU A 12 -68.35 -6.87 28.87
N LYS A 13 -69.18 -6.52 27.88
CA LYS A 13 -68.70 -5.95 26.60
C LYS A 13 -67.94 -4.63 26.77
N ARG A 14 -68.30 -3.80 27.76
CA ARG A 14 -67.57 -2.55 28.07
C ARG A 14 -66.20 -2.85 28.67
N GLN A 15 -66.10 -3.83 29.55
CA GLN A 15 -64.83 -4.25 30.14
C GLN A 15 -63.90 -4.86 29.09
N GLU A 16 -64.43 -5.72 28.20
CA GLU A 16 -63.67 -6.26 27.07
C GLU A 16 -63.16 -5.16 26.13
N LEU A 17 -64.01 -4.17 25.81
CA LEU A 17 -63.61 -3.03 24.99
C LEU A 17 -62.49 -2.20 25.64
N GLU A 18 -62.56 -2.00 26.96
CA GLU A 18 -61.54 -1.26 27.69
C GLU A 18 -60.21 -2.03 27.75
N GLU A 19 -60.26 -3.34 27.91
CA GLU A 19 -59.06 -4.19 27.86
C GLU A 19 -58.43 -4.18 26.45
N LEU A 20 -59.25 -4.26 25.40
CA LEU A 20 -58.79 -4.15 24.02
C LEU A 20 -58.16 -2.79 23.73
N ARG A 21 -58.70 -1.69 24.28
CA ARG A 21 -58.11 -0.35 24.17
C ARG A 21 -56.73 -0.29 24.82
N LYS A 22 -56.58 -0.82 26.03
CA LYS A 22 -55.27 -0.89 26.70
C LYS A 22 -54.25 -1.69 25.90
N ARG A 23 -54.65 -2.86 25.36
CA ARG A 23 -53.79 -3.67 24.50
C ARG A 23 -53.38 -2.92 23.23
N LEU A 24 -54.30 -2.16 22.62
CA LEU A 24 -54.01 -1.33 21.44
C LEU A 24 -52.99 -0.23 21.75
N ASP A 25 -53.12 0.44 22.90
CA ASP A 25 -52.17 1.47 23.33
C ASP A 25 -50.76 0.89 23.55
N ASP A 26 -50.66 -0.27 24.19
CA ASP A 26 -49.38 -0.92 24.43
C ASP A 26 -48.72 -1.41 23.14
N LEU A 27 -49.51 -1.97 22.21
CA LEU A 27 -49.02 -2.29 20.86
C LEU A 27 -48.54 -1.04 20.12
N THR A 28 -49.26 0.09 20.24
CA THR A 28 -48.87 1.35 19.60
C THR A 28 -47.54 1.87 20.16
N LYS A 29 -47.33 1.78 21.48
CA LYS A 29 -46.04 2.12 22.11
C LYS A 29 -44.93 1.21 21.61
N LEU A 30 -45.19 -0.10 21.53
CA LEU A 30 -44.22 -1.08 21.06
C LEU A 30 -43.79 -0.81 19.61
N VAL A 31 -44.75 -0.55 18.71
CA VAL A 31 -44.46 -0.21 17.31
C VAL A 31 -43.63 1.06 17.21
N ARG A 32 -43.93 2.10 17.99
CA ARG A 32 -43.11 3.33 18.02
C ARG A 32 -41.69 3.06 18.48
N SER A 33 -41.51 2.24 19.52
CA SER A 33 -40.19 1.85 20.01
C SER A 33 -39.40 1.05 18.96
N GLN A 34 -40.06 0.12 18.27
CA GLN A 34 -39.44 -0.66 17.20
C GLN A 34 -39.06 0.22 16.01
N GLN A 35 -39.90 1.18 15.63
CA GLN A 35 -39.59 2.12 14.56
C GLN A 35 -38.36 2.97 14.89
N GLN A 36 -38.25 3.46 16.12
CA GLN A 36 -37.06 4.20 16.57
C GLN A 36 -35.78 3.33 16.55
N ALA A 37 -35.90 2.05 16.90
CA ALA A 37 -34.77 1.12 16.81
C ALA A 37 -34.37 0.86 15.35
N LEU A 38 -35.35 0.71 14.45
CA LEU A 38 -35.11 0.55 13.01
C LEU A 38 -34.40 1.77 12.42
N ASP A 39 -34.83 2.98 12.77
CA ASP A 39 -34.19 4.22 12.30
C ASP A 39 -32.72 4.31 12.74
N LYS A 40 -32.41 3.89 13.99
CA LYS A 40 -31.03 3.81 14.48
C LYS A 40 -30.20 2.81 13.67
N LEU A 41 -30.74 1.63 13.40
CA LEU A 41 -30.07 0.60 12.59
C LEU A 41 -29.80 1.10 11.17
N GLN A 42 -30.77 1.75 10.53
CA GLN A 42 -30.61 2.31 9.19
C GLN A 42 -29.49 3.35 9.12
N ARG A 43 -29.34 4.20 10.13
CA ARG A 43 -28.22 5.16 10.20
C ARG A 43 -26.86 4.44 10.28
N THR A 44 -26.78 3.40 11.09
CA THR A 44 -25.55 2.59 11.22
C THR A 44 -25.18 1.91 9.91
N VAL A 45 -26.16 1.32 9.21
CA VAL A 45 -25.94 0.69 7.90
C VAL A 45 -25.41 1.71 6.89
N ARG A 46 -26.03 2.90 6.78
CA ARG A 46 -25.55 3.96 5.88
C ARG A 46 -24.11 4.37 6.16
N MET A 47 -23.73 4.49 7.44
CA MET A 47 -22.34 4.76 7.82
C MET A 47 -21.40 3.63 7.38
N GLN A 48 -21.79 2.37 7.60
CA GLN A 48 -21.00 1.21 7.18
C GLN A 48 -20.83 1.15 5.66
N GLU A 49 -21.87 1.44 4.88
CA GLU A 49 -21.80 1.52 3.42
C GLU A 49 -20.79 2.57 2.95
N SER A 50 -20.74 3.73 3.61
CA SER A 50 -19.73 4.76 3.33
C SER A 50 -18.30 4.27 3.61
N VAL A 51 -18.09 3.60 4.75
CA VAL A 51 -16.78 3.02 5.11
C VAL A 51 -16.34 1.94 4.11
N ILE A 52 -17.28 1.09 3.68
CA ILE A 52 -17.03 0.06 2.67
C ILE A 52 -16.63 0.70 1.33
N SER A 53 -17.34 1.74 0.90
CA SER A 53 -17.04 2.48 -0.33
C SER A 53 -15.61 3.05 -0.32
N LEU A 54 -15.23 3.74 0.77
CA LEU A 54 -13.87 4.26 0.94
C LEU A 54 -12.81 3.16 0.94
N SER A 55 -13.11 2.02 1.57
CA SER A 55 -12.21 0.86 1.62
C SER A 55 -12.01 0.27 0.22
N ARG A 56 -13.09 0.11 -0.56
CA ARG A 56 -13.01 -0.35 -1.97
C ARG A 56 -12.17 0.60 -2.82
N MET A 57 -12.34 1.91 -2.69
CA MET A 57 -11.52 2.90 -3.41
C MET A 57 -10.02 2.74 -3.08
N LYS A 58 -9.67 2.59 -1.80
CA LYS A 58 -8.27 2.38 -1.37
C LYS A 58 -7.68 1.10 -1.94
N ILE A 59 -8.44 0.00 -1.93
CA ILE A 59 -8.03 -1.28 -2.50
C ILE A 59 -7.78 -1.13 -4.01
N ASN A 60 -8.73 -0.54 -4.74
CA ASN A 60 -8.60 -0.36 -6.19
C ASN A 60 -7.37 0.48 -6.55
N LYS A 61 -7.10 1.57 -5.81
CA LYS A 61 -5.90 2.38 -6.02
C LYS A 61 -4.62 1.58 -5.80
N ARG A 62 -4.56 0.75 -4.75
CA ARG A 62 -3.40 -0.13 -4.50
C ARG A 62 -3.25 -1.21 -5.57
N MET A 63 -4.35 -1.83 -6.02
CA MET A 63 -4.32 -2.84 -7.07
C MET A 63 -3.81 -2.28 -8.41
N GLY A 64 -4.15 -1.03 -8.72
CA GLY A 64 -3.60 -0.33 -9.90
C GLY A 64 -2.07 -0.21 -9.84
N LEU A 65 -1.52 0.20 -8.69
CA LEU A 65 -0.08 0.29 -8.47
C LEU A 65 0.60 -1.08 -8.54
N ILE A 66 0.02 -2.11 -7.94
CA ILE A 66 0.55 -3.48 -8.03
C ILE A 66 0.56 -3.95 -9.49
N SER A 67 -0.49 -3.64 -10.26
CA SER A 67 -0.56 -4.02 -11.68
C SER A 67 0.54 -3.34 -12.51
N SER A 68 0.83 -2.06 -12.26
CA SER A 68 1.94 -1.37 -12.94
C SER A 68 3.29 -1.96 -12.55
N ASP A 69 3.52 -2.21 -11.27
CA ASP A 69 4.78 -2.76 -10.75
C ASP A 69 5.03 -4.17 -11.29
N VAL A 70 3.98 -5.00 -11.37
CA VAL A 70 4.05 -6.34 -11.96
C VAL A 70 4.38 -6.24 -13.44
N LYS A 71 3.70 -5.38 -14.22
CA LYS A 71 4.00 -5.20 -15.65
C LYS A 71 5.42 -4.74 -15.91
N GLU A 72 5.91 -3.78 -15.12
CA GLU A 72 7.28 -3.28 -15.22
C GLU A 72 8.29 -4.40 -14.90
N ASN A 73 8.06 -5.16 -13.82
CA ASN A 73 8.92 -6.29 -13.48
C ASN A 73 8.87 -7.41 -14.53
N THR A 74 7.70 -7.72 -15.11
CA THR A 74 7.60 -8.68 -16.22
C THR A 74 8.41 -8.22 -17.43
N MET A 75 8.34 -6.92 -17.80
CA MET A 75 9.16 -6.39 -18.89
C MET A 75 10.66 -6.48 -18.57
N ARG A 76 11.06 -6.19 -17.33
CA ARG A 76 12.46 -6.33 -16.89
C ARG A 76 12.94 -7.79 -16.98
N ILE A 77 12.13 -8.75 -16.56
CA ILE A 77 12.45 -10.19 -16.68
C ILE A 77 12.62 -10.58 -18.16
N ILE A 78 11.69 -10.18 -19.03
CA ILE A 78 11.78 -10.47 -20.48
C ILE A 78 13.04 -9.86 -21.09
N MET A 79 13.42 -8.64 -20.69
CA MET A 79 14.66 -8.03 -21.14
C MET A 79 15.88 -8.80 -20.65
N LEU A 80 15.92 -9.18 -19.37
CA LEU A 80 17.01 -9.96 -18.81
C LEU A 80 17.15 -11.32 -19.50
N ASP A 81 16.05 -12.04 -19.76
CA ASP A 81 16.05 -13.35 -20.42
C ASP A 81 16.64 -13.27 -21.85
N LYS A 82 16.26 -12.23 -22.61
CA LYS A 82 16.85 -11.93 -23.92
C LYS A 82 18.35 -11.59 -23.85
N THR A 83 18.81 -11.04 -22.73
CA THR A 83 20.22 -10.66 -22.54
C THR A 83 21.06 -11.85 -22.07
N VAL A 84 20.51 -12.67 -21.16
CA VAL A 84 21.16 -13.83 -20.55
C VAL A 84 21.23 -15.01 -21.53
N GLY A 85 20.26 -15.17 -22.43
CA GLY A 85 20.30 -16.21 -23.49
C GLY A 85 21.54 -16.17 -24.40
N ASN A 86 22.31 -15.07 -24.38
CA ASN A 86 23.55 -14.89 -25.14
C ASN A 86 24.82 -14.83 -24.27
N MET A 87 24.74 -15.05 -22.95
CA MET A 87 25.89 -15.01 -22.05
C MET A 87 26.24 -16.42 -21.55
N HIS A 88 27.50 -16.84 -21.73
CA HIS A 88 28.02 -18.02 -21.05
C HIS A 88 28.30 -17.64 -19.58
N VAL A 89 27.48 -18.13 -18.65
CA VAL A 89 27.56 -17.77 -17.24
C VAL A 89 28.04 -18.97 -16.42
N ASP A 90 29.19 -18.83 -15.76
CA ASP A 90 29.72 -19.80 -14.80
C ASP A 90 28.73 -20.06 -13.66
N GLY A 91 28.29 -21.32 -13.52
CA GLY A 91 27.29 -21.73 -12.52
C GLY A 91 27.69 -21.42 -11.07
N GLU A 92 28.99 -21.39 -10.77
CA GLU A 92 29.49 -21.03 -9.43
C GLU A 92 29.21 -19.57 -9.06
N LYS A 93 29.32 -18.64 -10.03
CA LYS A 93 29.03 -17.22 -9.79
C LYS A 93 27.54 -16.99 -9.54
N ILE A 94 26.67 -17.75 -10.22
CA ILE A 94 25.22 -17.68 -10.00
C ILE A 94 24.88 -18.10 -8.57
N GLU A 95 25.47 -19.19 -8.09
CA GLU A 95 25.13 -19.71 -6.77
C GLU A 95 25.72 -18.85 -5.64
N GLN A 96 26.90 -18.27 -5.84
CA GLN A 96 27.44 -17.23 -4.95
C GLN A 96 26.50 -16.01 -4.87
N ILE A 97 25.98 -15.53 -6.01
CA ILE A 97 25.02 -14.41 -6.03
C ILE A 97 23.71 -14.80 -5.32
N ARG A 98 23.21 -16.01 -5.55
CA ARG A 98 21.97 -16.52 -4.97
C ARG A 98 22.07 -16.66 -3.44
N GLU A 99 23.16 -17.22 -2.93
CA GLU A 99 23.43 -17.31 -1.50
C GLU A 99 23.51 -15.92 -0.85
N THR A 100 24.13 -14.96 -1.55
CA THR A 100 24.26 -13.60 -1.06
C THR A 100 22.89 -12.91 -0.97
N MET A 101 22.01 -13.10 -1.96
CA MET A 101 20.65 -12.55 -1.92
C MET A 101 19.78 -13.17 -0.81
N VAL A 102 19.91 -14.47 -0.54
CA VAL A 102 19.19 -15.14 0.56
C VAL A 102 19.65 -14.61 1.92
N ARG A 103 20.95 -14.33 2.09
CA ARG A 103 21.50 -13.71 3.31
C ARG A 103 20.98 -12.28 3.51
N LEU A 104 20.79 -11.52 2.43
CA LEU A 104 20.27 -10.15 2.48
C LEU A 104 18.76 -10.09 2.80
N SER A 105 17.98 -11.08 2.35
CA SER A 105 16.53 -11.18 2.60
C SER A 105 16.18 -11.43 4.08
N LYS A 106 17.06 -12.08 4.86
CA LYS A 106 16.79 -12.44 6.27
C LYS A 106 17.01 -11.31 7.30
N LYS A 107 17.38 -10.09 6.90
CA LYS A 107 17.74 -9.01 7.85
C LYS A 107 16.70 -7.88 7.90
N LYS A 108 15.69 -8.05 8.75
CA LYS A 108 14.88 -6.93 9.28
C LYS A 108 15.77 -6.00 10.12
N ASN A 109 16.26 -4.91 9.54
CA ASN A 109 16.57 -3.66 10.25
C ASN A 109 16.97 -2.55 9.24
N LYS A 110 15.97 -1.93 8.61
CA LYS A 110 16.15 -0.93 7.53
C LYS A 110 16.97 0.30 7.98
N ASP A 111 16.95 0.63 9.27
CA ASP A 111 17.55 1.87 9.79
C ASP A 111 19.01 1.70 10.28
N GLN A 112 19.45 0.49 10.64
CA GLN A 112 20.86 0.26 10.99
C GLN A 112 21.77 0.06 9.77
N VAL A 113 21.22 -0.44 8.66
CA VAL A 113 21.97 -0.67 7.41
C VAL A 113 22.30 0.66 6.72
N ARG A 114 21.38 1.63 6.73
CA ARG A 114 21.60 2.98 6.15
C ARG A 114 22.83 3.67 6.73
N LYS A 115 22.96 3.69 8.07
CA LYS A 115 24.10 4.34 8.75
C LYS A 115 25.48 3.76 8.43
N LYS A 116 25.56 2.50 7.96
CA LYS A 116 26.84 1.86 7.60
C LYS A 116 27.18 2.02 6.11
N ILE A 117 26.19 1.94 5.22
CA ILE A 117 26.42 2.05 3.76
C ILE A 117 26.81 3.47 3.35
N ASP A 118 26.28 4.50 4.01
CA ASP A 118 26.52 5.90 3.63
C ASP A 118 27.99 6.30 3.57
N ARG A 119 28.85 5.65 4.38
CA ARG A 119 30.29 5.97 4.47
C ARG A 119 31.17 5.14 3.54
N VAL A 120 30.61 4.14 2.86
CA VAL A 120 31.39 3.25 2.00
C VAL A 120 31.77 3.97 0.70
N PRO A 121 33.04 3.95 0.28
CA PRO A 121 33.47 4.52 -0.99
C PRO A 121 32.72 3.93 -2.17
N VAL A 122 32.29 4.78 -3.11
CA VAL A 122 31.55 4.30 -4.30
C VAL A 122 32.39 3.33 -5.13
N LYS A 123 33.71 3.58 -5.25
CA LYS A 123 34.64 2.74 -6.01
C LYS A 123 34.83 1.34 -5.39
N GLU A 124 34.63 1.20 -4.09
CA GLU A 124 34.70 -0.10 -3.40
C GLU A 124 33.44 -0.94 -3.68
N MET A 125 32.28 -0.29 -3.69
CA MET A 125 31.00 -0.95 -3.96
C MET A 125 30.72 -1.13 -5.47
N TRP A 126 31.36 -0.35 -6.33
CA TRP A 126 31.27 -0.44 -7.78
C TRP A 126 32.65 -0.51 -8.45
N PRO A 127 33.34 -1.66 -8.37
CA PRO A 127 34.68 -1.82 -8.96
C PRO A 127 34.70 -1.59 -10.47
N ASP A 128 33.67 -2.09 -11.18
CA ASP A 128 33.53 -1.99 -12.64
C ASP A 128 32.85 -0.68 -13.09
N MET A 129 32.94 0.38 -12.28
CA MET A 129 32.33 1.67 -12.61
C MET A 129 32.94 2.24 -13.90
N PRO A 130 32.11 2.59 -14.92
CA PRO A 130 32.60 3.20 -16.14
C PRO A 130 33.48 4.41 -15.88
N ILE A 131 34.62 4.49 -16.57
CA ILE A 131 35.63 5.56 -16.39
C ILE A 131 35.00 6.96 -16.49
N ARG A 132 33.99 7.15 -17.34
CA ARG A 132 33.29 8.44 -17.51
C ARG A 132 32.55 8.86 -16.23
N ILE A 133 31.88 7.92 -15.57
CA ILE A 133 31.16 8.15 -14.31
C ILE A 133 32.18 8.39 -13.19
N SER A 134 33.21 7.54 -13.11
CA SER A 134 34.30 7.68 -12.15
C SER A 134 34.95 9.07 -12.19
N LYS A 135 35.32 9.55 -13.39
CA LYS A 135 35.89 10.89 -13.59
C LYS A 135 34.90 12.00 -13.23
N SER A 136 33.62 11.82 -13.53
CA SER A 136 32.60 12.81 -13.16
C SER A 136 32.46 12.90 -11.64
N PHE A 137 32.38 11.76 -10.95
CA PHE A 137 32.28 11.68 -9.50
C PHE A 137 33.49 12.31 -8.80
N ASP A 138 34.70 12.07 -9.33
CA ASP A 138 35.92 12.70 -8.82
C ASP A 138 35.88 14.24 -8.96
N ILE A 139 35.29 14.78 -10.03
CA ILE A 139 35.15 16.24 -10.26
C ILE A 139 34.15 16.87 -9.30
N VAL A 140 32.97 16.27 -9.11
CA VAL A 140 31.93 16.80 -8.19
C VAL A 140 32.16 16.43 -6.72
N GLY A 141 33.17 15.62 -6.42
CA GLY A 141 33.50 15.21 -5.06
C GLY A 141 32.58 14.13 -4.48
N ILE A 142 31.94 13.32 -5.33
CA ILE A 142 31.14 12.16 -4.88
C ILE A 142 32.11 11.03 -4.50
N LYS A 143 32.34 10.85 -3.19
CA LYS A 143 33.32 9.86 -2.69
C LYS A 143 32.65 8.60 -2.14
N CYS A 144 31.56 8.76 -1.40
CA CYS A 144 30.82 7.65 -0.79
C CYS A 144 29.38 7.55 -1.30
N ILE A 145 28.73 6.41 -1.02
CA ILE A 145 27.33 6.18 -1.39
C ILE A 145 26.43 7.27 -0.81
N GLY A 146 26.66 7.71 0.42
CA GLY A 146 25.87 8.76 1.05
C GLY A 146 25.93 10.11 0.31
N ASP A 147 27.04 10.42 -0.35
CA ASP A 147 27.15 11.63 -1.19
C ASP A 147 26.36 11.49 -2.48
N LEU A 148 26.41 10.30 -3.10
CA LEU A 148 25.67 10.00 -4.32
C LEU A 148 24.15 10.13 -4.13
N LEU A 149 23.62 9.63 -3.01
CA LEU A 149 22.17 9.65 -2.73
C LEU A 149 21.58 11.06 -2.57
N LYS A 150 22.41 12.09 -2.40
CA LYS A 150 21.95 13.49 -2.34
C LYS A 150 21.55 14.05 -3.70
N TYR A 151 22.01 13.43 -4.78
CA TYR A 151 21.73 13.86 -6.15
C TYR A 151 20.42 13.26 -6.65
N SER A 152 19.61 14.08 -7.33
CA SER A 152 18.48 13.60 -8.11
C SER A 152 18.93 13.16 -9.51
N ARG A 153 18.02 12.50 -10.24
CA ARG A 153 18.24 12.15 -11.65
C ARG A 153 18.59 13.39 -12.48
N HIS A 154 17.83 14.47 -12.32
CA HIS A 154 18.08 15.74 -12.99
C HIS A 154 19.45 16.35 -12.61
N ASP A 155 19.88 16.26 -11.36
CA ASP A 155 21.19 16.77 -10.95
C ASP A 155 22.34 15.99 -11.58
N LEU A 156 22.22 14.66 -11.65
CA LEU A 156 23.21 13.81 -12.32
C LEU A 156 23.30 14.11 -13.82
N MET A 157 22.17 14.40 -14.48
CA MET A 157 22.13 14.79 -15.89
C MET A 157 22.86 16.11 -16.19
N LYS A 158 23.05 16.98 -15.19
CA LYS A 158 23.82 18.23 -15.32
C LYS A 158 25.33 18.01 -15.20
N LEU A 159 25.77 16.84 -14.75
CA LEU A 159 27.19 16.57 -14.54
C LEU A 159 27.92 16.40 -15.88
N GLN A 160 29.11 16.99 -15.95
CA GLN A 160 29.96 16.84 -17.12
C GLN A 160 30.31 15.35 -17.30
N ARG A 161 30.08 14.83 -18.52
CA ARG A 161 30.32 13.43 -18.94
C ARG A 161 29.33 12.39 -18.42
N VAL A 162 28.24 12.80 -17.78
CA VAL A 162 27.14 11.93 -17.39
C VAL A 162 25.97 12.18 -18.33
N GLY A 163 25.70 11.22 -19.21
CA GLY A 163 24.53 11.25 -20.09
C GLY A 163 23.42 10.35 -19.56
N VAL A 164 22.31 10.27 -20.32
CA VAL A 164 21.14 9.44 -19.98
C VAL A 164 21.51 8.00 -19.66
N LEU A 165 22.43 7.41 -20.43
CA LEU A 165 22.90 6.04 -20.20
C LEU A 165 23.69 5.91 -18.90
N SER A 166 24.54 6.89 -18.59
CA SER A 166 25.30 6.91 -17.34
C SER A 166 24.39 7.06 -16.12
N VAL A 167 23.37 7.93 -16.21
CA VAL A 167 22.37 8.07 -15.14
C VAL A 167 21.62 6.76 -14.94
N ARG A 168 21.20 6.08 -16.01
CA ARG A 168 20.57 4.76 -15.89
C ARG A 168 21.49 3.73 -15.24
N GLN A 169 22.78 3.71 -15.57
CA GLN A 169 23.75 2.82 -14.92
C GLN A 169 23.88 3.13 -13.42
N ILE A 170 23.92 4.41 -13.05
CA ILE A 170 23.95 4.84 -11.65
C ILE A 170 22.67 4.39 -10.93
N GLU A 171 21.49 4.59 -11.53
CA GLU A 171 20.21 4.16 -10.96
C GLU A 171 20.16 2.64 -10.74
N VAL A 172 20.61 1.85 -11.72
CA VAL A 172 20.69 0.39 -11.60
C VAL A 172 21.64 -0.02 -10.47
N PHE A 173 22.80 0.63 -10.36
CA PHE A 173 23.74 0.37 -9.28
C PHE A 173 23.17 0.74 -7.90
N VAL A 174 22.56 1.92 -7.76
CA VAL A 174 21.96 2.35 -6.50
C VAL A 174 20.80 1.44 -6.10
N TYR A 175 20.00 1.00 -7.08
CA TYR A 175 18.90 0.07 -6.85
C TYR A 175 19.35 -1.34 -6.48
N SER A 176 20.47 -1.85 -7.02
CA SER A 176 21.01 -3.16 -6.64
C SER A 176 21.44 -3.22 -5.16
N LEU A 177 21.75 -2.06 -4.56
CA LEU A 177 22.01 -1.89 -3.13
C LEU A 177 20.72 -1.71 -2.30
N GLY A 178 19.55 -1.71 -2.92
CA GLY A 178 18.26 -1.47 -2.26
C GLY A 178 18.04 0.00 -1.85
N LEU A 179 18.71 0.93 -2.54
CA LEU A 179 18.65 2.36 -2.30
C LEU A 179 17.96 3.10 -3.45
N GLU A 180 17.61 4.36 -3.24
CA GLU A 180 17.01 5.24 -4.24
C GLU A 180 17.71 6.60 -4.22
N LEU A 181 17.91 7.21 -5.39
CA LEU A 181 18.38 8.60 -5.53
C LEU A 181 17.36 9.59 -4.94
N LYS A 182 17.78 10.83 -4.73
CA LYS A 182 16.89 11.89 -4.23
C LYS A 182 15.70 12.06 -5.18
N ARG A 183 14.48 12.07 -4.62
CA ARG A 183 13.26 12.37 -5.37
C ARG A 183 13.30 13.82 -5.83
N GLU A 184 12.88 14.06 -7.06
CA GLU A 184 12.68 15.40 -7.59
C GLU A 184 11.48 16.02 -6.85
N GLU A 185 11.70 17.19 -6.24
CA GLU A 185 10.60 18.03 -5.78
C GLU A 185 10.00 18.68 -7.03
N VAL A 186 8.74 18.33 -7.32
CA VAL A 186 7.95 18.87 -8.43
C VAL A 186 7.52 20.30 -8.10
#